data_AF-A0A7V7ZGT6-F1
#
_entry.id   AF-A0A7V7ZGT6-F1
#
_cell.length_a   1.000
_cell.length_b   1.000
_cell.length_c   1.000
_cell.angle_alpha   90.00
_cell.angle_beta   90.00
_cell.angle_gamma   90.00
#
_symmetry.space_group_name_H-M   'P 1'
#
loop_
_entity.id
_entity.type
_entity.pdbx_description
1 polymer ?
#
loop_
_entity_poly.entity_id
_entity_poly.type
_entity_poly.pdbx_seq_one_letter_code
_entity_poly.pdbx_strand_id
1 'polypeptide(L)'
;MSMRLDIRARGHAGLTRAGAVLGLLGRVEFARAHWVHRLLFADQTPRRARQVLRELHAAQLIWCASAPARRVPGAVGSPNGQPPPIPPQVYGLTPEGRAALDTFGLVPAGADLAGLPVRPWADPDLRLAQLRHDLLVSDWCCAVLAGVRKHPQLHAVACQVEYISATNERGQAMQRFDALVVVTLAPRSPAVRPAPWAIPWAEGPDVPDGSVVCRLAAEIDTGSEKLAILMGKAGMYRALTLAGHYTATLGGPVLPVVLVPGGTRRAGQVAREWQDGWPDGAGVIASVAQAQVQGDAVVGRYLAMASRPAREVFLLEAFGVTRQSWEAATARR
;
A
#
# COMPACT_ATOMS: atom_id res chain seq x y z
N MET A 1 -37.80 -7.36 3.24
CA MET A 1 -37.58 -7.23 1.78
C MET A 1 -36.10 -7.52 1.51
N SER A 2 -35.80 -8.76 1.16
CA SER A 2 -34.44 -9.28 1.00
C SER A 2 -33.91 -8.83 -0.37
N MET A 3 -33.08 -7.79 -0.39
CA MET A 3 -32.24 -7.49 -1.54
C MET A 3 -31.13 -8.53 -1.52
N ARG A 4 -31.46 -9.77 -1.92
CA ARG A 4 -30.50 -10.66 -2.56
C ARG A 4 -29.97 -9.84 -3.70
N LEU A 5 -28.82 -9.23 -3.47
CA LEU A 5 -27.94 -8.71 -4.50
C LEU A 5 -28.07 -9.70 -5.65
N ASP A 6 -28.66 -9.24 -6.76
CA ASP A 6 -28.93 -10.03 -7.97
C ASP A 6 -27.58 -10.24 -8.69
N ILE A 7 -26.66 -10.84 -7.93
CA ILE A 7 -25.28 -11.21 -8.22
C ILE A 7 -25.29 -12.30 -9.28
N ARG A 8 -26.40 -13.03 -9.45
CA ARG A 8 -26.51 -14.05 -10.50
C ARG A 8 -26.89 -13.47 -11.87
N ALA A 9 -27.54 -12.31 -11.94
CA ALA A 9 -28.09 -11.77 -13.21
C ALA A 9 -27.22 -10.69 -13.90
N ARG A 10 -26.26 -10.07 -13.20
CA ARG A 10 -25.40 -9.03 -13.79
C ARG A 10 -24.09 -9.66 -14.26
N GLY A 11 -23.80 -9.56 -15.57
CA GLY A 11 -22.67 -10.22 -16.22
C GLY A 11 -21.34 -10.16 -15.46
N HIS A 12 -20.53 -11.20 -15.63
CA HIS A 12 -19.27 -11.48 -14.92
C HIS A 12 -18.36 -10.25 -14.68
N ALA A 13 -18.34 -9.26 -15.58
CA ALA A 13 -17.49 -8.08 -15.47
C ALA A 13 -17.90 -7.04 -14.40
N GLY A 14 -19.17 -7.02 -13.96
CA GLY A 14 -19.65 -6.10 -12.92
C GLY A 14 -19.38 -6.60 -11.50
N LEU A 15 -19.47 -7.92 -11.32
CA LEU A 15 -19.16 -8.63 -10.08
C LEU A 15 -17.66 -8.59 -9.74
N THR A 16 -16.82 -8.61 -10.77
CA THR A 16 -15.36 -8.64 -10.60
C THR A 16 -14.79 -7.34 -10.04
N ARG A 17 -15.33 -6.17 -10.40
CA ARG A 17 -14.83 -4.88 -9.88
C ARG A 17 -15.31 -4.54 -8.48
N ALA A 18 -16.56 -4.86 -8.15
CA ALA A 18 -17.06 -4.70 -6.79
C ALA A 18 -16.21 -5.54 -5.82
N GLY A 19 -15.93 -6.80 -6.17
CA GLY A 19 -15.00 -7.63 -5.41
C GLY A 19 -13.57 -7.08 -5.35
N ALA A 20 -13.05 -6.57 -6.48
CA ALA A 20 -11.74 -5.92 -6.48
C ALA A 20 -11.66 -4.70 -5.56
N VAL A 21 -12.75 -3.92 -5.42
CA VAL A 21 -12.83 -2.82 -4.46
C VAL A 21 -12.74 -3.33 -3.03
N LEU A 22 -13.50 -4.38 -2.69
CA LEU A 22 -13.43 -5.00 -1.35
C LEU A 22 -12.02 -5.53 -1.06
N GLY A 23 -11.41 -6.22 -2.02
CA GLY A 23 -10.07 -6.79 -1.89
C GLY A 23 -8.98 -5.71 -1.75
N LEU A 24 -9.13 -4.57 -2.44
CA LEU A 24 -8.27 -3.41 -2.26
C LEU A 24 -8.42 -2.80 -0.86
N LEU A 25 -9.66 -2.51 -0.45
CA LEU A 25 -9.94 -1.86 0.85
C LEU A 25 -9.47 -2.71 2.04
N GLY A 26 -9.58 -4.04 1.95
CA GLY A 26 -9.05 -4.92 2.98
C GLY A 26 -7.52 -4.88 3.09
N ARG A 27 -6.79 -4.51 2.03
CA ARG A 27 -5.31 -4.53 2.01
C ARG A 27 -4.66 -3.20 2.34
N VAL A 28 -5.34 -2.10 2.01
CA VAL A 28 -4.86 -0.72 2.29
C VAL A 28 -5.58 -0.05 3.47
N GLU A 29 -6.46 -0.79 4.16
CA GLU A 29 -7.39 -0.41 5.25
C GLU A 29 -8.44 0.65 4.87
N PHE A 30 -8.01 1.76 4.28
CA PHE A 30 -8.90 2.80 3.80
C PHE A 30 -8.44 3.37 2.47
N ALA A 31 -9.41 3.77 1.64
CA ALA A 31 -9.13 4.45 0.41
C ALA A 31 -10.09 5.62 0.14
N ARG A 32 -9.64 6.55 -0.71
CA ARG A 32 -10.48 7.58 -1.31
C ARG A 32 -10.98 7.13 -2.67
N ALA A 33 -12.12 7.69 -3.10
CA ALA A 33 -12.73 7.36 -4.40
C ALA A 33 -11.79 7.52 -5.59
N HIS A 34 -10.90 8.52 -5.57
CA HIS A 34 -9.94 8.73 -6.65
C HIS A 34 -8.82 7.66 -6.69
N TRP A 35 -8.40 7.07 -5.56
CA TRP A 35 -7.46 5.94 -5.55
C TRP A 35 -8.11 4.69 -6.10
N VAL A 36 -9.35 4.42 -5.67
CA VAL A 36 -10.18 3.33 -6.21
C VAL A 36 -10.34 3.49 -7.72
N HIS A 37 -10.64 4.70 -8.19
CA HIS A 37 -10.75 5.00 -9.61
C HIS A 37 -9.45 4.75 -10.35
N ARG A 38 -8.33 5.34 -9.90
CA ARG A 38 -7.01 5.19 -10.51
C ARG A 38 -6.57 3.73 -10.63
N LEU A 39 -6.88 2.90 -9.63
CA LEU A 39 -6.43 1.51 -9.62
C LEU A 39 -7.38 0.58 -10.38
N LEU A 40 -8.69 0.66 -10.13
CA LEU A 40 -9.65 -0.36 -10.57
C LEU A 40 -10.59 0.13 -11.68
N PHE A 41 -10.57 1.43 -11.98
CA PHE A 41 -11.47 2.06 -12.94
C PHE A 41 -10.79 3.07 -13.87
N ALA A 42 -9.49 2.93 -14.11
CA ALA A 42 -8.72 3.83 -14.97
C ALA A 42 -9.29 3.91 -16.41
N ASP A 43 -9.93 2.84 -16.86
CA ASP A 43 -10.60 2.70 -18.16
C ASP A 43 -12.08 3.14 -18.13
N GLN A 44 -12.58 3.63 -17.01
CA GLN A 44 -13.97 4.05 -16.83
C GLN A 44 -14.06 5.47 -16.24
N THR A 45 -15.25 6.05 -16.26
CA THR A 45 -15.45 7.39 -15.69
C THR A 45 -15.35 7.37 -14.16
N PRO A 46 -14.88 8.45 -13.50
CA PRO A 46 -14.90 8.56 -12.05
C PRO A 46 -16.30 8.38 -11.43
N ARG A 47 -17.35 8.72 -12.19
CA ARG A 47 -18.75 8.49 -11.79
C ARG A 47 -19.04 7.00 -11.55
N ARG A 48 -18.44 6.11 -12.33
CA ARG A 48 -18.66 4.67 -12.22
C ARG A 48 -18.01 4.08 -10.97
N ALA A 49 -16.79 4.49 -10.63
CA ALA A 49 -16.15 4.12 -9.36
C ALA A 49 -16.99 4.58 -8.14
N ARG A 50 -17.48 5.82 -8.16
CA ARG A 50 -18.37 6.34 -7.10
C ARG A 50 -19.70 5.60 -7.04
N GLN A 51 -20.26 5.19 -8.17
CA GLN A 51 -21.47 4.37 -8.19
C GLN A 51 -21.24 3.04 -7.48
N VAL A 52 -20.16 2.32 -7.81
CA VAL A 52 -19.82 1.05 -7.15
C VAL A 52 -19.61 1.24 -5.65
N LEU A 53 -18.91 2.29 -5.22
CA LEU A 53 -18.75 2.60 -3.79
C LEU A 53 -20.09 2.85 -3.09
N ARG A 54 -21.03 3.56 -3.72
CA ARG A 54 -22.38 3.75 -3.15
C ARG A 54 -23.17 2.45 -3.06
N GLU A 55 -23.08 1.60 -4.08
CA GLU A 55 -23.74 0.29 -4.10
C GLU A 55 -23.19 -0.62 -2.99
N LEU A 56 -21.86 -0.69 -2.84
CA LEU A 56 -21.20 -1.45 -1.77
C LEU A 56 -21.55 -0.92 -0.37
N HIS A 57 -21.60 0.40 -0.21
CA HIS A 57 -21.97 1.02 1.06
C HIS A 57 -23.44 0.77 1.41
N ALA A 58 -24.35 0.86 0.43
CA ALA A 58 -25.76 0.56 0.62
C ALA A 58 -26.00 -0.92 0.98
N ALA A 59 -25.14 -1.81 0.48
CA ALA A 59 -25.12 -3.23 0.84
C ALA A 59 -24.37 -3.54 2.14
N GLN A 60 -23.91 -2.52 2.88
CA GLN A 60 -23.16 -2.66 4.14
C GLN A 60 -21.84 -3.43 4.03
N LEU A 61 -21.27 -3.55 2.83
CA LEU A 61 -20.00 -4.25 2.58
C LEU A 61 -18.78 -3.35 2.77
N ILE A 62 -18.99 -2.03 2.78
CA ILE A 62 -17.97 -1.04 3.11
C ILE A 62 -18.58 0.02 4.02
N TRP A 63 -17.78 0.59 4.91
CA TRP A 63 -18.15 1.78 5.66
C TRP A 63 -17.69 3.03 4.89
N CYS A 64 -18.31 4.17 5.18
CA CYS A 64 -17.95 5.46 4.59
C CYS A 64 -17.98 6.54 5.67
N ALA A 65 -16.95 7.39 5.70
CA ALA A 65 -16.91 8.53 6.60
C ALA A 65 -16.32 9.77 5.92
N SER A 66 -16.75 10.94 6.39
CA SER A 66 -16.19 12.21 5.96
C SER A 66 -14.88 12.49 6.70
N ALA A 67 -13.84 12.85 5.96
CA ALA A 67 -12.55 13.27 6.48
C ALA A 67 -12.38 14.78 6.35
N PRO A 68 -11.83 15.48 7.36
CA PRO A 68 -11.49 16.90 7.23
C PRO A 68 -10.45 17.10 6.12
N ALA A 69 -10.68 18.03 5.19
CA ALA A 69 -9.78 18.24 4.04
C ALA A 69 -8.30 18.43 4.41
N ARG A 70 -8.01 19.12 5.53
CA ARG A 70 -6.65 19.32 6.06
C ARG A 70 -5.92 18.04 6.49
N ARG A 71 -6.65 16.94 6.70
CA ARG A 71 -6.10 15.64 7.11
C ARG A 71 -5.88 14.71 5.91
N VAL A 72 -6.37 15.08 4.73
CA VAL A 72 -6.34 14.24 3.56
C VAL A 72 -5.11 14.56 2.71
N PRO A 73 -4.30 13.56 2.29
CA PRO A 73 -3.18 13.77 1.38
C PRO A 73 -3.60 14.35 0.03
N GLY A 74 -2.76 15.21 -0.54
CA GLY A 74 -3.02 15.91 -1.80
C GLY A 74 -3.75 17.25 -1.63
N ALA A 75 -3.72 18.09 -2.67
CA ALA A 75 -4.38 19.39 -2.66
C ALA A 75 -5.90 19.24 -2.79
N VAL A 76 -6.57 19.00 -1.67
CA VAL A 76 -8.03 18.78 -1.62
C VAL A 76 -8.81 20.09 -1.34
N GLY A 77 -8.17 21.25 -1.49
CA GLY A 77 -8.79 22.56 -1.37
C GLY A 77 -8.81 23.32 -2.69
N SER A 78 -9.62 24.37 -2.77
CA SER A 78 -9.58 25.33 -3.87
C SER A 78 -8.20 26.02 -3.89
N PRO A 79 -7.70 26.54 -5.03
CA PRO A 79 -6.40 27.26 -5.09
C PRO A 79 -6.26 28.37 -4.04
N ASN A 80 -7.39 28.92 -3.60
CA ASN A 80 -7.49 29.97 -2.59
C ASN A 80 -7.48 29.43 -1.13
N GLY A 81 -7.15 28.16 -0.92
CA GLY A 81 -7.08 27.54 0.41
C GLY A 81 -8.44 27.23 1.06
N GLN A 82 -9.55 27.50 0.38
CA GLN A 82 -10.88 27.20 0.91
C GLN A 82 -11.15 25.68 0.94
N PRO A 83 -11.82 25.19 2.00
CA PRO A 83 -12.23 23.80 2.08
C PRO A 83 -13.19 23.45 0.93
N PRO A 84 -13.16 22.21 0.44
CA PRO A 84 -14.08 21.78 -0.61
C PRO A 84 -15.53 21.86 -0.10
N PRO A 85 -16.50 22.15 -0.98
CA PRO A 85 -17.92 22.26 -0.60
C PRO A 85 -18.49 20.94 -0.06
N ILE A 86 -17.89 19.81 -0.47
CA ILE A 86 -18.21 18.48 0.03
C ILE A 86 -16.96 17.93 0.71
N PRO A 87 -17.03 17.56 2.01
CA PRO A 87 -15.93 16.92 2.69
C PRO A 87 -15.47 15.65 1.95
N PRO A 88 -14.16 15.43 1.82
CA PRO A 88 -13.64 14.20 1.24
C PRO A 88 -14.18 12.97 1.96
N GLN A 89 -14.51 11.93 1.21
CA GLN A 89 -14.96 10.65 1.75
C GLN A 89 -13.81 9.64 1.76
N VAL A 90 -13.76 8.87 2.83
CA VAL A 90 -12.87 7.73 3.04
C VAL A 90 -13.74 6.49 3.22
N TYR A 91 -13.31 5.40 2.61
CA TYR A 91 -14.01 4.13 2.61
C TYR A 91 -13.09 3.05 3.14
N GLY A 92 -13.63 2.03 3.79
CA GLY A 92 -12.89 0.83 4.17
C GLY A 92 -13.83 -0.36 4.34
N LEU A 93 -13.25 -1.52 4.65
CA LEU A 93 -13.98 -2.79 4.67
C LEU A 93 -14.79 -2.97 5.95
N THR A 94 -15.99 -3.54 5.85
CA THR A 94 -16.78 -4.01 7.02
C THR A 94 -16.56 -5.50 7.27
N PRO A 95 -16.92 -6.03 8.46
CA PRO A 95 -16.94 -7.47 8.69
C PRO A 95 -17.76 -8.23 7.64
N GLU A 96 -18.90 -7.69 7.22
CA GLU A 96 -19.77 -8.25 6.18
C GLU A 96 -19.10 -8.22 4.80
N GLY A 97 -18.39 -7.14 4.49
CA GLY A 97 -17.57 -7.03 3.27
C GLY A 97 -16.46 -8.06 3.21
N ARG A 98 -15.80 -8.32 4.33
CA ARG A 98 -14.79 -9.38 4.44
C ARG A 98 -15.41 -10.77 4.26
N ALA A 99 -16.56 -11.05 4.91
CA ALA A 99 -17.26 -12.32 4.72
C ALA A 99 -17.73 -12.52 3.28
N ALA A 100 -18.10 -11.44 2.59
CA ALA A 100 -18.47 -11.46 1.19
C ALA A 100 -17.28 -11.81 0.26
N LEU A 101 -16.04 -11.45 0.61
CA LEU A 101 -14.86 -11.85 -0.17
C LEU A 101 -14.74 -13.37 -0.26
N ASP A 102 -14.96 -14.06 0.86
CA ASP A 102 -14.96 -15.53 0.94
C ASP A 102 -16.18 -16.13 0.24
N THR A 103 -17.37 -15.68 0.64
CA THR A 103 -18.66 -16.23 0.18
C THR A 103 -18.83 -16.18 -1.34
N PHE A 104 -18.30 -15.13 -1.98
CA PHE A 104 -18.41 -14.94 -3.42
C PHE A 104 -17.19 -15.43 -4.20
N GLY A 105 -16.21 -16.06 -3.54
CA GLY A 105 -14.97 -16.53 -4.18
C GLY A 105 -14.19 -15.40 -4.85
N LEU A 106 -14.22 -14.20 -4.25
CA LEU A 106 -13.57 -13.00 -4.79
C LEU A 106 -12.10 -12.91 -4.39
N VAL A 107 -11.68 -13.84 -3.55
CA VAL A 107 -10.31 -14.17 -3.16
C VAL A 107 -10.15 -15.68 -3.28
N PRO A 108 -8.97 -16.19 -3.61
CA PRO A 108 -8.79 -17.64 -3.69
C PRO A 108 -8.91 -18.32 -2.34
N ALA A 109 -9.21 -19.61 -2.41
CA ALA A 109 -9.24 -20.49 -1.24
C ALA A 109 -7.90 -20.45 -0.49
N GLY A 110 -7.94 -20.19 0.81
CA GLY A 110 -6.74 -20.11 1.66
C GLY A 110 -6.12 -18.71 1.81
N ALA A 111 -6.71 -17.67 1.21
CA ALA A 111 -6.32 -16.30 1.53
C ALA A 111 -6.56 -16.00 3.02
N ASP A 112 -5.59 -15.38 3.70
CA ASP A 112 -5.77 -14.90 5.07
C ASP A 112 -6.68 -13.66 5.07
N LEU A 113 -7.99 -13.92 5.14
CA LEU A 113 -8.98 -12.87 5.27
C LEU A 113 -9.08 -12.35 6.70
N ALA A 114 -8.74 -13.18 7.70
CA ALA A 114 -8.86 -12.81 9.10
C ALA A 114 -7.95 -11.62 9.45
N GLY A 115 -6.77 -11.56 8.83
CA GLY A 115 -5.83 -10.45 8.96
C GLY A 115 -6.25 -9.13 8.30
N LEU A 116 -7.34 -9.10 7.50
CA LEU A 116 -7.80 -7.86 6.87
C LEU A 116 -8.50 -6.94 7.88
N PRO A 117 -8.07 -5.67 8.05
CA PRO A 117 -8.72 -4.72 8.93
C PRO A 117 -10.15 -4.43 8.47
N VAL A 118 -11.07 -4.44 9.44
CA VAL A 118 -12.49 -4.16 9.24
C VAL A 118 -13.00 -3.22 10.33
N ARG A 119 -14.00 -2.40 10.00
CA ARG A 119 -14.67 -1.52 10.96
C ARG A 119 -16.19 -1.59 10.79
N PRO A 120 -16.98 -1.26 11.84
CA PRO A 120 -18.43 -1.27 11.74
C PRO A 120 -18.95 -0.34 10.64
N TRP A 121 -20.06 -0.72 9.99
CA TRP A 121 -20.66 0.05 8.90
C TRP A 121 -21.09 1.46 9.33
N ALA A 122 -21.80 1.57 10.46
CA ALA A 122 -22.42 2.81 10.92
C ALA A 122 -21.46 3.74 11.66
N ASP A 123 -20.55 3.18 12.45
CA ASP A 123 -19.57 3.92 13.25
C ASP A 123 -18.19 3.27 13.12
N PRO A 124 -17.40 3.68 12.13
CA PRO A 124 -16.09 3.08 11.88
C PRO A 124 -15.01 3.48 12.90
N ASP A 125 -15.32 4.29 13.92
CA ASP A 125 -14.37 4.79 14.94
C ASP A 125 -13.07 5.33 14.32
N LEU A 126 -13.20 6.31 13.42
CA LEU A 126 -12.03 6.94 12.80
C LEU A 126 -11.32 7.84 13.81
N ARG A 127 -10.11 7.42 14.21
CA ARG A 127 -9.23 8.22 15.06
C ARG A 127 -8.68 9.42 14.28
N LEU A 128 -9.41 10.54 14.32
CA LEU A 128 -9.11 11.76 13.54
C LEU A 128 -7.69 12.32 13.77
N ALA A 129 -7.07 12.03 14.92
CA ALA A 129 -5.69 12.40 15.21
C ALA A 129 -4.68 11.63 14.34
N GLN A 130 -4.95 10.35 14.06
CA GLN A 130 -4.10 9.42 13.30
C GLN A 130 -4.45 9.38 11.81
N LEU A 131 -5.68 9.75 11.45
CA LEU A 131 -6.19 9.67 10.06
C LEU A 131 -5.25 10.23 8.98
N ARG A 132 -4.50 11.31 9.26
CA ARG A 132 -3.54 11.85 8.28
C ARG A 132 -2.38 10.90 8.02
N HIS A 133 -1.82 10.32 9.07
CA HIS A 133 -0.77 9.31 8.98
C HIS A 133 -1.29 8.12 8.19
N ASP A 134 -2.44 7.58 8.59
CA ASP A 134 -2.99 6.36 8.02
C ASP A 134 -3.35 6.54 6.54
N LEU A 135 -3.89 7.71 6.16
CA LEU A 135 -4.14 8.03 4.75
C LEU A 135 -2.84 8.19 3.93
N LEU A 136 -1.73 8.62 4.52
CA LEU A 136 -0.44 8.68 3.82
C LEU A 136 0.12 7.28 3.57
N VAL A 137 -0.07 6.35 4.51
CA VAL A 137 0.28 4.93 4.34
C VAL A 137 -0.50 4.36 3.17
N SER A 138 -1.83 4.51 3.16
CA SER A 138 -2.69 4.00 2.08
C SER A 138 -2.39 4.66 0.73
N ASP A 139 -2.08 5.97 0.72
CA ASP A 139 -1.71 6.71 -0.50
C ASP A 139 -0.44 6.13 -1.13
N TRP A 140 0.60 5.90 -0.32
CA TRP A 140 1.85 5.31 -0.79
C TRP A 140 1.64 3.87 -1.28
N CYS A 141 0.89 3.03 -0.55
CA CYS A 141 0.54 1.68 -0.98
C CYS A 141 -0.18 1.72 -2.35
N CYS A 142 -1.17 2.60 -2.51
CA CYS A 142 -1.88 2.79 -3.76
C CYS A 142 -0.98 3.31 -4.89
N ALA A 143 0.05 4.10 -4.58
CA ALA A 143 1.01 4.61 -5.56
C ALA A 143 2.02 3.54 -5.98
N VAL A 144 2.44 2.65 -5.08
CA VAL A 144 3.25 1.47 -5.43
C VAL A 144 2.44 0.55 -6.33
N LEU A 145 1.20 0.23 -5.95
CA LEU A 145 0.29 -0.59 -6.75
C LEU A 145 0.06 -0.01 -8.16
N ALA A 146 -0.11 1.31 -8.27
CA ALA A 146 -0.27 1.98 -9.56
C ALA A 146 0.99 1.89 -10.41
N GLY A 147 2.18 2.03 -9.81
CA GLY A 147 3.46 1.90 -10.50
C GLY A 147 3.73 0.48 -10.98
N VAL A 148 3.62 -0.52 -10.09
CA VAL A 148 4.05 -1.89 -10.41
C VAL A 148 3.22 -2.55 -11.50
N ARG A 149 1.95 -2.20 -11.62
CA ARG A 149 1.02 -2.75 -12.63
C ARG A 149 1.40 -2.37 -14.06
N LYS A 150 2.27 -1.38 -14.24
CA LYS A 150 2.87 -1.02 -15.54
C LYS A 150 3.89 -2.05 -15.99
N HIS A 151 4.47 -2.85 -15.09
CA HIS A 151 5.49 -3.82 -15.44
C HIS A 151 4.89 -5.04 -16.16
N PRO A 152 5.40 -5.45 -17.33
CA PRO A 152 4.84 -6.58 -18.08
C PRO A 152 5.08 -7.94 -17.43
N GLN A 153 6.11 -8.04 -16.57
CA GLN A 153 6.46 -9.26 -15.83
C GLN A 153 5.87 -9.28 -14.41
N LEU A 154 4.98 -8.34 -14.07
CA LEU A 154 4.31 -8.39 -12.78
C LEU A 154 3.54 -9.72 -12.66
N HIS A 155 3.95 -10.54 -11.71
CA HIS A 155 3.32 -11.83 -11.43
C HIS A 155 2.29 -11.70 -10.31
N ALA A 156 2.69 -11.11 -9.18
CA ALA A 156 1.85 -10.99 -8.01
C ALA A 156 2.25 -9.79 -7.14
N VAL A 157 1.32 -9.30 -6.31
CA VAL A 157 1.55 -8.28 -5.29
C VAL A 157 0.85 -8.67 -3.99
N ALA A 158 1.54 -8.56 -2.86
CA ALA A 158 0.92 -8.54 -1.54
C ALA A 158 0.97 -7.12 -0.97
N CYS A 159 -0.07 -6.72 -0.23
CA CYS A 159 -0.09 -5.44 0.49
C CYS A 159 -0.85 -5.64 1.79
N GLN A 160 -0.24 -5.23 2.90
CA GLN A 160 -0.85 -5.27 4.21
C GLN A 160 -0.38 -4.07 5.03
N VAL A 161 -1.31 -3.24 5.48
CA VAL A 161 -1.04 -2.18 6.43
C VAL A 161 -0.92 -2.72 7.86
N GLU A 162 -0.26 -1.97 8.74
CA GLU A 162 -0.01 -2.35 10.13
C GLU A 162 0.62 -3.76 10.29
N TYR A 163 1.49 -4.15 9.36
CA TYR A 163 2.08 -5.48 9.31
C TYR A 163 2.95 -5.75 10.54
N ILE A 164 2.58 -6.73 11.36
CA ILE A 164 3.37 -7.16 12.51
C ILE A 164 4.43 -8.15 12.01
N SER A 165 5.67 -7.68 11.95
CA SER A 165 6.82 -8.47 11.50
C SER A 165 7.31 -9.44 12.58
N ALA A 166 7.35 -8.99 13.84
CA ALA A 166 7.89 -9.76 14.94
C ALA A 166 7.05 -9.53 16.20
N THR A 167 6.91 -10.57 17.02
CA THR A 167 6.27 -10.51 18.33
C THR A 167 7.22 -11.04 19.41
N ASN A 168 7.08 -10.55 20.64
CA ASN A 168 7.82 -11.09 21.79
C ASN A 168 7.15 -12.37 22.30
N GLU A 169 7.75 -13.01 23.30
CA GLU A 169 7.23 -14.23 23.95
C GLU A 169 5.81 -14.07 24.52
N ARG A 170 5.37 -12.84 24.78
CA ARG A 170 4.02 -12.52 25.28
C ARG A 170 3.02 -12.21 24.16
N GLY A 171 3.40 -12.40 22.90
CA GLY A 171 2.60 -12.11 21.72
C GLY A 171 2.44 -10.61 21.41
N GLN A 172 3.21 -9.73 22.06
CA GLN A 172 3.15 -8.30 21.79
C GLN A 172 4.05 -7.95 20.60
N ALA A 173 3.58 -7.05 19.73
CA ALA A 173 4.37 -6.61 18.58
C ALA A 173 5.70 -5.99 19.01
N MET A 174 6.81 -6.60 18.60
CA MET A 174 8.16 -6.05 18.71
C MET A 174 8.47 -5.11 17.55
N GLN A 175 8.01 -5.49 16.36
CA GLN A 175 8.14 -4.66 15.16
C GLN A 175 6.84 -4.68 14.39
N ARG A 176 6.38 -3.48 14.04
CA ARG A 176 5.23 -3.26 13.18
C ARG A 176 5.63 -2.25 12.10
N PHE A 177 5.44 -2.63 10.86
CA PHE A 177 5.56 -1.72 9.72
C PHE A 177 4.25 -0.95 9.57
N ASP A 178 4.31 0.28 9.09
CA ASP A 178 3.08 0.98 8.72
C ASP A 178 2.41 0.28 7.53
N ALA A 179 3.22 -0.24 6.59
CA ALA A 179 2.76 -1.20 5.61
C ALA A 179 3.89 -2.12 5.10
N LEU A 180 3.51 -3.33 4.70
CA LEU A 180 4.33 -4.22 3.88
C LEU A 180 3.73 -4.28 2.47
N VAL A 181 4.55 -4.02 1.46
CA VAL A 181 4.21 -4.30 0.05
C VAL A 181 5.24 -5.25 -0.53
N VAL A 182 4.79 -6.42 -0.99
CA VAL A 182 5.65 -7.41 -1.66
C VAL A 182 5.29 -7.45 -3.13
N VAL A 183 6.29 -7.31 -4.00
CA VAL A 183 6.12 -7.29 -5.46
C VAL A 183 6.92 -8.45 -6.05
N THR A 184 6.25 -9.30 -6.81
CA THR A 184 6.88 -10.45 -7.47
C THR A 184 6.92 -10.20 -8.97
N LEU A 185 8.13 -10.12 -9.53
CA LEU A 185 8.37 -10.03 -10.96
C LEU A 185 8.87 -11.38 -11.47
N ALA A 186 8.10 -12.04 -12.32
CA ALA A 186 8.48 -13.32 -12.91
C ALA A 186 9.62 -13.14 -13.93
N PRO A 187 10.48 -14.16 -14.15
CA PRO A 187 11.55 -14.08 -15.15
C PRO A 187 11.01 -13.91 -16.57
N ARG A 188 9.76 -14.30 -16.82
CA ARG A 188 9.04 -14.15 -18.09
C ARG A 188 7.67 -13.53 -17.84
N SER A 189 7.11 -12.89 -18.86
CA SER A 189 5.73 -12.40 -18.77
C SER A 189 4.77 -13.57 -18.49
N PRO A 190 3.77 -13.39 -17.62
CA PRO A 190 2.74 -14.41 -17.40
C PRO A 190 2.04 -14.77 -18.73
N ALA A 191 1.78 -16.05 -18.94
CA ALA A 191 1.09 -16.55 -20.13
C ALA A 191 -0.35 -16.01 -20.21
N VAL A 192 -1.01 -15.91 -19.05
CA VAL A 192 -2.33 -15.29 -18.90
C VAL A 192 -2.17 -13.98 -18.16
N ARG A 193 -2.50 -12.86 -18.81
CA ARG A 193 -2.52 -11.55 -18.17
C ARG A 193 -3.89 -11.30 -17.54
N PRO A 194 -3.96 -10.87 -16.28
CA PRO A 194 -5.22 -10.42 -15.71
C PRO A 194 -5.73 -9.21 -16.50
N ALA A 195 -7.02 -8.92 -16.37
CA ALA A 195 -7.60 -7.74 -17.00
C ALA A 195 -6.82 -6.47 -16.60
N PRO A 196 -6.68 -5.46 -17.48
CA PRO A 196 -5.86 -4.27 -17.20
C PRO A 196 -6.25 -3.46 -15.96
N TRP A 197 -7.46 -3.65 -15.43
CA TRP A 197 -7.98 -3.03 -14.21
C TRP A 197 -7.80 -3.90 -12.95
N ALA A 198 -7.49 -5.20 -13.12
CA ALA A 198 -7.29 -6.13 -12.01
C ALA A 198 -5.89 -5.97 -11.41
N ILE A 199 -5.81 -6.24 -10.11
CA ILE A 199 -4.55 -6.31 -9.37
C ILE A 199 -4.26 -7.80 -9.18
N PRO A 200 -3.10 -8.31 -9.65
CA PRO A 200 -2.73 -9.70 -9.41
C PRO A 200 -2.28 -9.82 -7.96
N TRP A 201 -3.21 -10.08 -7.04
CA TRP A 201 -2.84 -10.29 -5.64
C TRP A 201 -2.01 -11.57 -5.49
N ALA A 202 -1.08 -11.60 -4.55
CA ALA A 202 -0.37 -12.81 -4.19
C ALA A 202 -1.34 -13.78 -3.49
N GLU A 203 -1.40 -15.00 -4.01
CA GLU A 203 -2.45 -15.97 -3.74
C GLU A 203 -1.78 -17.33 -3.49
N GLY A 204 -1.07 -17.44 -2.37
CA GLY A 204 -0.32 -18.64 -1.98
C GLY A 204 1.21 -18.52 -2.12
N PRO A 205 1.95 -19.59 -1.80
CA PRO A 205 3.41 -19.57 -1.74
C PRO A 205 4.10 -19.70 -3.12
N ASP A 206 3.34 -19.92 -4.19
CA ASP A 206 3.90 -20.20 -5.51
C ASP A 206 4.59 -18.97 -6.10
N VAL A 207 5.91 -18.94 -5.96
CA VAL A 207 6.77 -17.95 -6.61
C VAL A 207 7.52 -18.66 -7.74
N PRO A 208 7.34 -18.25 -9.01
CA PRO A 208 8.05 -18.88 -10.12
C PRO A 208 9.57 -18.83 -9.92
N ASP A 209 10.27 -19.91 -10.25
CA ASP A 209 11.73 -19.97 -10.17
C ASP A 209 12.39 -18.81 -10.92
N GLY A 210 13.40 -18.19 -10.31
CA GLY A 210 14.09 -17.03 -10.88
C GLY A 210 13.30 -15.71 -10.84
N SER A 211 12.18 -15.66 -10.11
CA SER A 211 11.46 -14.40 -9.87
C SER A 211 12.28 -13.46 -8.98
N VAL A 212 12.13 -12.16 -9.24
CA VAL A 212 12.60 -11.10 -8.33
C VAL A 212 11.47 -10.75 -7.38
N VAL A 213 11.72 -10.89 -6.07
CA VAL A 213 10.74 -10.59 -5.01
C VAL A 213 11.21 -9.38 -4.20
N CYS A 214 10.56 -8.24 -4.44
CA CYS A 214 10.84 -6.97 -3.77
C CYS A 214 9.96 -6.83 -2.52
N ARG A 215 10.55 -6.69 -1.34
CA ARG A 215 9.82 -6.54 -0.06
C ARG A 215 10.02 -5.15 0.51
N LEU A 216 9.00 -4.32 0.43
CA LEU A 216 9.06 -2.92 0.82
C LEU A 216 8.32 -2.73 2.16
N ALA A 217 9.03 -2.35 3.21
CA ALA A 217 8.43 -2.01 4.50
C ALA A 217 8.36 -0.49 4.65
N ALA A 218 7.15 0.05 4.63
CA ALA A 218 6.91 1.48 4.75
C ALA A 218 6.92 1.94 6.20
N GLU A 219 7.51 3.10 6.41
CA GLU A 219 7.53 3.85 7.67
C GLU A 219 7.19 5.31 7.35
N ILE A 220 6.04 5.80 7.82
CA ILE A 220 5.54 7.15 7.50
C ILE A 220 5.70 8.06 8.71
N ASP A 221 6.58 9.06 8.59
CA ASP A 221 6.71 10.10 9.60
C ASP A 221 5.87 11.33 9.20
N THR A 222 4.94 11.73 10.07
CA THR A 222 4.18 12.99 9.90
C THR A 222 4.92 14.23 10.43
N GLY A 223 6.16 14.08 10.86
CA GLY A 223 7.02 15.12 11.45
C GLY A 223 6.89 15.25 12.96
N SER A 224 6.08 14.39 13.58
CA SER A 224 5.79 14.38 15.03
C SER A 224 6.50 13.26 15.77
N GLU A 225 7.10 12.30 15.06
CA GLU A 225 7.77 11.16 15.68
C GLU A 225 9.06 11.60 16.38
N LYS A 226 9.27 11.13 17.62
CA LYS A 226 10.50 11.43 18.37
C LYS A 226 11.68 10.74 17.68
N LEU A 227 12.82 11.43 17.53
CA LEU A 227 14.01 10.86 16.89
C LEU A 227 14.47 9.53 17.54
N ALA A 228 14.33 9.41 18.87
CA ALA A 228 14.63 8.17 19.59
C ALA A 228 13.79 6.96 19.12
N ILE A 229 12.56 7.18 18.68
CA ILE A 229 11.71 6.11 18.13
C ILE A 229 12.27 5.67 16.76
N LEU A 230 12.70 6.62 15.94
CA LEU A 230 13.32 6.34 14.63
C LEU A 230 14.65 5.58 14.77
N MET A 231 15.49 5.96 15.75
CA MET A 231 16.69 5.17 16.11
C MET A 231 16.33 3.74 16.51
N GLY A 232 15.30 3.60 17.36
CA GLY A 232 14.79 2.29 17.79
C GLY A 232 14.33 1.43 16.62
N LYS A 233 13.64 2.03 15.63
CA LYS A 233 13.25 1.34 14.38
C LYS A 233 14.48 0.85 13.62
N ALA A 234 15.47 1.71 13.37
CA ALA A 234 16.70 1.32 12.66
C ALA A 234 17.45 0.18 13.36
N GLY A 235 17.60 0.28 14.69
CA GLY A 235 18.21 -0.78 15.51
C GLY A 235 17.43 -2.09 15.48
N MET A 236 16.09 -2.04 15.48
CA MET A 236 15.24 -3.22 15.35
C MET A 236 15.37 -3.87 13.96
N TYR A 237 15.36 -3.08 12.88
CA TYR A 237 15.59 -3.59 11.53
C TYR A 237 16.94 -4.29 11.43
N ARG A 238 18.00 -3.70 11.99
CA ARG A 238 19.33 -4.31 12.05
C ARG A 238 19.31 -5.63 12.81
N ALA A 239 18.77 -5.63 14.03
CA ALA A 239 18.74 -6.82 14.90
C ALA A 239 18.01 -7.99 14.22
N LEU A 240 16.82 -7.73 13.67
CA LEU A 240 16.02 -8.75 12.98
C LEU A 240 16.68 -9.21 11.68
N THR A 241 17.35 -8.32 10.94
CA THR A 241 18.13 -8.70 9.75
C THR A 241 19.28 -9.62 10.11
N LEU A 242 20.08 -9.28 11.13
CA LEU A 242 21.22 -10.08 11.58
C LEU A 242 20.78 -11.44 12.15
N ALA A 243 19.58 -11.51 12.74
CA ALA A 243 18.98 -12.75 13.21
C ALA A 243 18.39 -13.63 12.08
N GLY A 244 18.42 -13.18 10.82
CA GLY A 244 17.82 -13.90 9.69
C GLY A 244 16.28 -13.94 9.72
N HIS A 245 15.64 -13.10 10.56
CA HIS A 245 14.20 -13.11 10.81
C HIS A 245 13.39 -12.93 9.53
N TYR A 246 13.72 -11.93 8.70
CA TYR A 246 12.98 -11.66 7.46
C TYR A 246 13.18 -12.76 6.42
N THR A 247 14.35 -13.38 6.36
CA THR A 247 14.56 -14.54 5.49
C THR A 247 13.67 -15.70 5.93
N ALA A 248 13.56 -15.96 7.24
CA ALA A 248 12.72 -17.03 7.77
C ALA A 248 11.21 -16.76 7.63
N THR A 249 10.77 -15.52 7.84
CA THR A 249 9.33 -15.18 7.92
C THR A 249 8.74 -14.61 6.63
N LEU A 250 9.56 -13.94 5.82
CA LEU A 250 9.14 -13.29 4.57
C LEU A 250 9.81 -13.91 3.34
N GLY A 251 10.78 -14.81 3.52
CA GLY A 251 11.52 -15.46 2.43
C GLY A 251 12.62 -14.59 1.80
N GLY A 252 13.05 -13.51 2.46
CA GLY A 252 14.17 -12.69 1.99
C GLY A 252 14.33 -11.35 2.72
N PRO A 253 15.34 -10.55 2.34
CA PRO A 253 15.57 -9.24 2.94
C PRO A 253 14.42 -8.28 2.65
N VAL A 254 14.19 -7.36 3.57
CA VAL A 254 13.21 -6.28 3.47
C VAL A 254 13.96 -4.97 3.25
N LEU A 255 13.43 -4.09 2.39
CA LEU A 255 13.88 -2.72 2.23
C LEU A 255 12.97 -1.78 3.03
N PRO A 256 13.49 -1.15 4.10
CA PRO A 256 12.79 -0.07 4.78
C PRO A 256 12.67 1.17 3.88
N VAL A 257 11.47 1.70 3.75
CA VAL A 257 11.12 2.87 2.95
C VAL A 257 10.53 3.91 3.88
N VAL A 258 11.34 4.89 4.27
CA VAL A 258 10.88 5.96 5.17
C VAL A 258 10.40 7.15 4.36
N LEU A 259 9.15 7.54 4.58
CA LEU A 259 8.60 8.77 4.01
C LEU A 259 8.47 9.84 5.09
N VAL A 260 9.01 11.02 4.81
CA VAL A 260 8.97 12.16 5.71
C VAL A 260 8.15 13.31 5.11
N PRO A 261 7.75 14.32 5.90
CA PRO A 261 7.15 15.53 5.36
C PRO A 261 8.12 16.26 4.42
N GLY A 262 7.59 17.16 3.60
CA GLY A 262 8.43 18.00 2.72
C GLY A 262 9.49 18.80 3.51
N GLY A 263 10.68 18.93 2.92
CA GLY A 263 11.80 19.67 3.49
C GLY A 263 13.02 18.79 3.77
N THR A 264 14.21 19.30 3.42
CA THR A 264 15.48 18.55 3.49
C THR A 264 15.97 18.29 4.92
N ARG A 265 15.59 19.14 5.88
CA ARG A 265 16.06 19.04 7.27
C ARG A 265 15.62 17.76 7.95
N ARG A 266 14.33 17.40 7.86
CA ARG A 266 13.81 16.20 8.53
C ARG A 266 14.39 14.94 7.92
N ALA A 267 14.44 14.85 6.58
CA ALA A 267 15.07 13.73 5.88
C ALA A 267 16.53 13.52 6.33
N GLY A 268 17.31 14.60 6.42
CA GLY A 268 18.70 14.53 6.89
C GLY A 268 18.84 14.11 8.36
N GLN A 269 17.90 14.50 9.22
CA GLN A 269 17.87 14.03 10.62
C GLN A 269 17.59 12.52 10.68
N VAL A 270 16.51 12.07 10.04
CA VAL A 270 16.14 10.65 10.03
C VAL A 270 17.26 9.79 9.44
N ALA A 271 17.88 10.21 8.34
CA ALA A 271 19.00 9.48 7.74
C ALA A 271 20.21 9.34 8.68
N ARG A 272 20.51 10.36 9.51
CA ARG A 272 21.58 10.26 10.51
C ARG A 272 21.24 9.27 11.61
N GLU A 273 20.05 9.39 12.21
CA GLU A 273 19.60 8.46 13.25
C GLU A 273 19.57 7.01 12.74
N TRP A 274 19.18 6.82 11.48
CA TRP A 274 19.20 5.53 10.82
C TRP A 274 20.62 4.97 10.71
N GLN A 275 21.58 5.79 10.26
CA GLN A 275 22.99 5.40 10.17
C GLN A 275 23.58 5.08 11.54
N ASP A 276 23.17 5.78 12.60
CA ASP A 276 23.67 5.49 13.95
C ASP A 276 23.13 4.14 14.48
N GLY A 277 21.87 3.80 14.17
CA GLY A 277 21.28 2.50 14.52
C GLY A 277 21.71 1.35 13.62
N TRP A 278 21.95 1.62 12.33
CA TRP A 278 22.33 0.66 11.30
C TRP A 278 23.24 1.30 10.22
N PRO A 279 24.56 1.40 10.46
CA PRO A 279 25.49 2.15 9.61
C PRO A 279 25.49 1.73 8.13
N ASP A 280 25.55 0.42 7.91
CA ASP A 280 25.57 -0.18 6.56
C ASP A 280 24.17 -0.65 6.12
N GLY A 281 23.13 -0.16 6.79
CA GLY A 281 21.78 -0.65 6.64
C GLY A 281 21.13 -0.29 5.32
N ALA A 282 20.55 -1.31 4.68
CA ALA A 282 19.66 -1.08 3.56
C ALA A 282 18.45 -0.25 4.03
N GLY A 283 18.16 0.83 3.30
CA GLY A 283 17.06 1.72 3.61
C GLY A 283 17.03 2.89 2.64
N VAL A 284 15.82 3.36 2.33
CA VAL A 284 15.64 4.51 1.45
C VAL A 284 14.71 5.54 2.09
N ILE A 285 15.02 6.81 1.86
CA ILE A 285 14.24 7.94 2.38
C ILE A 285 13.77 8.86 1.26
N ALA A 286 12.55 9.36 1.37
CA ALA A 286 12.03 10.39 0.48
C ALA A 286 11.04 11.29 1.23
N SER A 287 10.82 12.50 0.74
CA SER A 287 9.59 13.20 1.12
C SER A 287 8.39 12.56 0.43
N VAL A 288 7.21 12.63 1.04
CA VAL A 288 5.96 12.09 0.43
C VAL A 288 5.77 12.58 -1.02
N ALA A 289 6.08 13.85 -1.30
CA ALA A 289 5.95 14.43 -2.63
C ALA A 289 6.98 13.90 -3.64
N GLN A 290 8.21 13.63 -3.20
CA GLN A 290 9.26 13.07 -4.05
C GLN A 290 9.09 11.57 -4.30
N ALA A 291 8.56 10.85 -3.31
CA ALA A 291 8.30 9.42 -3.40
C ALA A 291 7.26 9.09 -4.47
N GLN A 292 6.31 10.00 -4.75
CA GLN A 292 5.19 9.75 -5.65
C GLN A 292 5.17 10.71 -6.84
N VAL A 293 5.87 10.36 -7.92
CA VAL A 293 5.87 11.15 -9.16
C VAL A 293 4.63 10.79 -9.97
N GLN A 294 3.73 11.76 -10.19
CA GLN A 294 2.45 11.54 -10.88
C GLN A 294 1.60 10.39 -10.30
N GLY A 295 1.71 10.17 -8.98
CA GLY A 295 0.99 9.09 -8.29
C GLY A 295 1.59 7.69 -8.50
N ASP A 296 2.81 7.60 -9.00
CA ASP A 296 3.61 6.38 -9.12
C ASP A 296 4.77 6.42 -8.11
N ALA A 297 4.76 5.47 -7.17
CA ALA A 297 5.80 5.39 -6.15
C ALA A 297 7.08 4.68 -6.63
N VAL A 298 6.98 3.84 -7.65
CA VAL A 298 8.13 3.04 -8.13
C VAL A 298 9.16 3.92 -8.79
N VAL A 299 8.72 4.86 -9.63
CA VAL A 299 9.60 5.81 -10.33
C VAL A 299 9.94 7.06 -9.52
N GLY A 300 9.53 7.09 -8.24
CA GLY A 300 9.82 8.15 -7.30
C GLY A 300 11.32 8.44 -7.12
N ARG A 301 11.60 9.50 -6.36
CA ARG A 301 12.96 9.94 -6.05
C ARG A 301 13.27 9.63 -4.60
N TYR A 302 14.17 8.67 -4.39
CA TYR A 302 14.56 8.17 -3.08
C TYR A 302 16.06 8.36 -2.88
N LEU A 303 16.48 8.62 -1.65
CA LEU A 303 17.88 8.66 -1.27
C LEU A 303 18.23 7.41 -0.46
N ALA A 304 19.35 6.76 -0.78
CA ALA A 304 19.87 5.67 0.04
C ALA A 304 20.33 6.19 1.40
N MET A 305 19.86 5.56 2.47
CA MET A 305 20.21 5.97 3.84
C MET A 305 21.66 5.65 4.20
N ALA A 306 22.27 4.60 3.66
CA ALA A 306 23.66 4.23 3.95
C ALA A 306 24.70 4.99 3.09
N SER A 307 24.29 5.77 2.09
CA SER A 307 25.24 6.43 1.16
C SER A 307 25.76 7.77 1.71
N ARG A 308 27.09 7.94 1.68
CA ARG A 308 27.79 9.22 1.96
C ARG A 308 28.74 9.55 0.80
N PRO A 309 28.50 10.61 0.00
CA PRO A 309 27.36 11.54 0.08
C PRO A 309 26.02 10.88 -0.27
N ALA A 310 24.91 11.58 0.03
CA ALA A 310 23.56 11.10 -0.27
C ALA A 310 23.43 10.78 -1.77
N ARG A 311 22.96 9.57 -2.08
CA ARG A 311 22.84 9.05 -3.44
C ARG A 311 21.37 8.80 -3.76
N GLU A 312 20.90 9.31 -4.89
CA GLU A 312 19.57 8.96 -5.40
C GLU A 312 19.58 7.49 -5.88
N VAL A 313 18.55 6.74 -5.51
CA VAL A 313 18.38 5.32 -5.83
C VAL A 313 16.99 5.05 -6.36
N PHE A 314 16.89 4.01 -7.19
CA PHE A 314 15.59 3.51 -7.61
C PHE A 314 14.97 2.63 -6.51
N LEU A 315 13.64 2.69 -6.33
CA LEU A 315 12.97 2.02 -5.20
C LEU A 315 13.26 0.51 -5.15
N LEU A 316 13.37 -0.13 -6.32
CA LEU A 316 13.56 -1.57 -6.43
C LEU A 316 15.04 -1.98 -6.64
N GLU A 317 15.98 -1.01 -6.58
CA GLU A 317 17.41 -1.23 -6.85
C GLU A 317 18.04 -2.27 -5.92
N ALA A 318 17.65 -2.26 -4.64
CA ALA A 318 18.13 -3.22 -3.63
C ALA A 318 17.79 -4.68 -3.97
N PHE A 319 16.86 -4.92 -4.90
CA PHE A 319 16.44 -6.25 -5.35
C PHE A 319 16.97 -6.59 -6.75
N GLY A 320 17.90 -5.79 -7.29
CA GLY A 320 18.51 -6.01 -8.60
C GLY A 320 17.72 -5.44 -9.78
N VAL A 321 16.62 -4.70 -9.54
CA VAL A 321 15.86 -4.02 -10.60
C VAL A 321 16.37 -2.59 -10.72
N THR A 322 16.95 -2.22 -11.85
CA THR A 322 17.46 -0.85 -12.08
C THR A 322 16.40 0.03 -12.73
N ARG A 323 16.49 1.36 -12.55
CA ARG A 323 15.63 2.33 -13.26
C ARG A 323 15.64 2.10 -14.77
N GLN A 324 16.81 1.87 -15.36
CA GLN A 324 16.96 1.60 -16.78
C GLN A 324 16.22 0.33 -17.21
N SER A 325 16.37 -0.78 -16.47
CA SER A 325 15.66 -2.03 -16.77
C SER A 325 14.14 -1.87 -16.66
N TRP A 326 13.68 -1.10 -15.68
CA TRP A 326 12.26 -0.78 -15.48
C TRP A 326 11.67 0.03 -16.62
N GLU A 327 12.33 1.12 -17.00
CA GLU A 327 11.91 1.99 -18.10
C GLU A 327 11.90 1.21 -19.43
N ALA A 328 12.94 0.41 -19.69
CA ALA A 328 12.99 -0.44 -20.88
C ALA A 328 11.86 -1.48 -20.94
N ALA A 329 11.46 -2.06 -19.81
CA ALA A 329 10.37 -3.02 -19.74
C ALA A 329 8.99 -2.36 -19.89
N THR A 330 8.81 -1.16 -19.33
CA THR A 330 7.51 -0.46 -19.31
C THR A 330 7.26 0.38 -20.56
N ALA A 331 8.29 0.82 -21.29
CA ALA A 331 8.17 1.58 -22.54
C ALA A 331 7.62 0.74 -23.72
N ARG A 332 7.65 -0.59 -23.64
CA ARG A 332 7.16 -1.51 -24.69
C ARG A 332 5.64 -1.74 -24.64
N ARG A 333 4.88 -0.81 -24.07
CA ARG A 333 3.41 -0.88 -23.92
C ARG A 333 2.70 0.08 -24.84
#